data_AF-A0A2W4REH9-F1
#
_entry.id   AF-A0A2W4REH9-F1
#
_cell.length_a   1.000
_cell.length_b   1.000
_cell.length_c   1.000
_cell.angle_alpha   90.00
_cell.angle_beta   90.00
_cell.angle_gamma   90.00
#
_symmetry.space_group_name_H-M   'P 1'
#
loop_
_entity.id
_entity.type
_entity.pdbx_description
1 polymer ?
#
loop_
_entity_poly.entity_id
_entity_poly.type
_entity_poly.pdbx_seq_one_letter_code
_entity_poly.pdbx_strand_id
1 'polypeptide(L)'
;MVFDIFSIGDSAFLAAVLNAVAMIAGTGHYATAAGVGALLGILMTLVRGLTQYDGRGIRYQDMLVSILIYLLMFAPGVRVMVEDAYTGQVRVVDNVPLGPAAAGSILSNIGYRLTRLFEQGFSTPSMTGHGFADSLQVMASVRKNLLSRVQLGKANAPNAGGDLENSLINYVKECTLTGVDLNIVPIDSIMRQPQLLNAIRFDSNIYTTEIYTGGAPKILECTDAWVALDSYVRNMAVPEVENILKGALKVTSPADVEPRIDEALNALTGGSVSATDYMLSALITPMFEKGIVGRHEDGMKWNKAAMVEQAIQQRNSQWAGEQTLFTRIVRPMMTWIEGFSYAITPLMAFAVMLGARGIQITGQYFLMLLWIQLWMPILAVVNLYITMAAAGKMEALNAAQFNLPSMYGLYQMDMAIQE
;
A
#
# COMPACT_ATOMS: atom_id res chain seq x y z
N MET A 1 -24.26 -5.66 -24.23
CA MET A 1 -24.15 -5.80 -22.77
C MET A 1 -22.74 -5.41 -22.38
N VAL A 2 -22.58 -4.66 -21.29
CA VAL A 2 -21.28 -4.24 -20.74
C VAL A 2 -21.10 -4.99 -19.42
N PHE A 3 -19.92 -5.56 -19.21
CA PHE A 3 -19.58 -6.30 -18.01
C PHE A 3 -18.41 -5.63 -17.29
N ASP A 4 -18.58 -5.36 -16.01
CA ASP A 4 -17.54 -4.73 -15.18
C ASP A 4 -16.79 -5.82 -14.41
N ILE A 5 -15.47 -5.89 -14.62
CA ILE A 5 -14.56 -6.80 -13.93
C ILE A 5 -13.65 -5.97 -13.03
N PHE A 6 -13.73 -6.21 -11.72
CA PHE A 6 -12.76 -5.67 -10.77
C PHE A 6 -11.51 -6.57 -10.77
N SER A 7 -10.39 -6.05 -11.29
CA SER A 7 -9.13 -6.77 -11.28
C SER A 7 -8.44 -6.60 -9.94
N ILE A 8 -8.01 -7.73 -9.37
CA ILE A 8 -7.23 -7.78 -8.12
C ILE A 8 -5.76 -7.40 -8.41
N GLY A 9 -5.32 -7.61 -9.64
CA GLY A 9 -3.96 -7.33 -10.08
C GLY A 9 -3.77 -5.96 -10.74
N ASP A 10 -2.80 -5.91 -11.65
CA ASP A 10 -2.64 -4.81 -12.59
C ASP A 10 -3.69 -4.90 -13.72
N SER A 11 -4.56 -3.89 -13.78
CA SER A 11 -5.57 -3.77 -14.83
C SER A 11 -4.99 -3.66 -16.25
N ALA A 12 -3.76 -3.15 -16.41
CA ALA A 12 -3.12 -3.06 -17.72
C ALA A 12 -2.74 -4.45 -18.26
N PHE A 13 -2.19 -5.32 -17.40
CA PHE A 13 -1.88 -6.69 -17.76
C PHE A 13 -3.15 -7.49 -18.11
N LEU A 14 -4.19 -7.40 -17.28
CA LEU A 14 -5.44 -8.10 -17.56
C LEU A 14 -6.09 -7.62 -18.86
N ALA A 15 -6.09 -6.31 -19.13
CA ALA A 15 -6.58 -5.77 -20.39
C ALA A 15 -5.78 -6.29 -21.60
N ALA A 16 -4.45 -6.41 -21.50
CA ALA A 16 -3.62 -6.99 -22.56
C ALA A 16 -3.98 -8.46 -22.84
N VAL A 17 -4.19 -9.26 -21.79
CA VAL A 17 -4.63 -10.66 -21.92
C VAL A 17 -6.02 -10.75 -22.57
N LEU A 18 -6.99 -9.98 -22.08
CA LEU A 18 -8.35 -9.99 -22.63
C LEU A 18 -8.38 -9.53 -24.09
N ASN A 19 -7.57 -8.54 -24.46
CA ASN A 19 -7.39 -8.13 -25.85
C ASN A 19 -6.83 -9.27 -26.71
N ALA A 20 -5.83 -10.01 -26.20
CA ALA A 20 -5.30 -11.18 -26.92
C ALA A 20 -6.35 -12.29 -27.09
N VAL A 21 -7.14 -12.55 -26.05
CA VAL A 21 -8.25 -13.52 -26.11
C VAL A 21 -9.31 -13.06 -27.11
N ALA A 22 -9.66 -11.77 -27.13
CA ALA A 22 -10.61 -11.19 -28.06
C ALA A 22 -10.14 -11.27 -29.51
N MET A 23 -8.84 -11.07 -29.76
CA MET A 23 -8.24 -11.28 -31.08
C MET A 23 -8.37 -12.74 -31.51
N ILE A 24 -8.03 -13.70 -30.64
CA ILE A 24 -8.14 -15.14 -30.95
C ILE A 24 -9.59 -15.52 -31.23
N ALA A 25 -10.53 -15.09 -30.39
CA ALA A 25 -11.96 -15.36 -30.52
C ALA A 25 -12.57 -14.70 -31.77
N GLY A 26 -12.04 -13.56 -32.20
CA GLY A 26 -12.46 -12.86 -33.42
C GLY A 26 -11.95 -13.50 -34.72
N THR A 27 -10.98 -14.42 -34.65
CA THR A 27 -10.53 -15.17 -35.84
C THR A 27 -11.45 -16.34 -36.15
N GLY A 28 -11.64 -16.65 -37.45
CA GLY A 28 -12.34 -17.87 -37.89
C GLY A 28 -11.70 -19.16 -37.36
N HIS A 29 -10.44 -19.10 -36.91
CA HIS A 29 -9.73 -20.22 -36.30
C HIS A 29 -10.40 -20.71 -35.01
N TYR A 30 -11.06 -19.82 -34.26
CA TYR A 30 -11.77 -20.17 -33.04
C TYR A 30 -12.97 -21.10 -33.30
N ALA A 31 -13.75 -20.79 -34.34
CA ALA A 31 -14.85 -21.63 -34.79
C ALA A 31 -14.35 -22.96 -35.36
N THR A 32 -13.22 -22.96 -36.08
CA THR A 32 -12.62 -24.21 -36.56
C THR A 32 -12.11 -25.09 -35.42
N ALA A 33 -11.51 -24.51 -34.37
CA ALA A 33 -11.07 -25.25 -33.20
C ALA A 33 -12.25 -25.89 -32.47
N ALA A 34 -13.34 -25.14 -32.27
CA ALA A 34 -14.58 -25.68 -31.71
C ALA A 34 -15.16 -26.80 -32.57
N GLY A 35 -15.10 -26.69 -33.90
CA GLY A 35 -15.52 -27.73 -34.84
C GLY A 35 -14.70 -29.02 -34.73
N VAL A 36 -13.38 -28.92 -34.59
CA VAL A 36 -12.50 -30.07 -34.32
C VAL A 36 -12.82 -30.70 -32.96
N GLY A 37 -13.05 -29.87 -31.93
CA GLY A 37 -13.49 -30.33 -30.61
C GLY A 37 -14.80 -31.11 -30.68
N ALA A 38 -15.77 -30.64 -31.48
CA ALA A 38 -17.06 -31.30 -31.66
C ALA A 38 -16.91 -32.66 -32.36
N LEU A 39 -16.10 -32.75 -33.41
CA LEU A 39 -15.80 -34.03 -34.08
C LEU A 39 -15.18 -35.04 -33.11
N LEU A 40 -14.20 -34.61 -32.31
CA LEU A 40 -13.58 -35.44 -31.28
C LEU A 40 -14.57 -35.84 -30.18
N GLY A 41 -15.43 -34.93 -29.75
CA GLY A 41 -16.47 -35.21 -28.77
C GLY A 41 -17.47 -36.25 -29.28
N ILE A 42 -17.86 -36.20 -30.56
CA ILE A 42 -18.76 -37.19 -31.17
C ILE A 42 -18.08 -38.55 -31.14
N LEU A 43 -16.81 -38.60 -31.55
CA LEU A 43 -16.01 -39.81 -31.58
C LEU A 43 -15.82 -40.40 -30.18
N MET A 44 -15.53 -39.59 -29.16
CA MET A 44 -15.45 -40.03 -27.77
C MET A 44 -16.78 -40.57 -27.23
N THR A 45 -17.90 -39.95 -27.62
CA THR A 45 -19.24 -40.38 -27.19
C THR A 45 -19.60 -41.73 -27.81
N LEU A 46 -19.23 -41.96 -29.08
CA LEU A 46 -19.37 -43.24 -29.77
C LEU A 46 -18.51 -44.33 -29.12
N VAL A 47 -17.24 -44.05 -28.83
CA VAL A 47 -16.33 -44.99 -28.15
C VAL A 47 -16.83 -45.35 -26.75
N ARG A 48 -17.37 -44.39 -26.00
CA ARG A 48 -18.01 -44.65 -24.70
C ARG A 48 -19.24 -45.54 -24.84
N GLY A 49 -20.06 -45.32 -25.87
CA GLY A 49 -21.20 -46.16 -26.18
C GLY A 49 -20.82 -47.63 -26.47
N LEU A 50 -19.61 -47.88 -26.99
CA LEU A 50 -19.10 -49.22 -27.25
C LEU A 50 -18.43 -49.89 -26.05
N THR A 51 -17.77 -49.11 -25.18
CA THR A 51 -16.91 -49.63 -24.09
C THR A 51 -17.58 -49.64 -22.72
N GLN A 52 -18.52 -48.72 -22.47
CA GLN A 52 -19.27 -48.61 -21.22
C GLN A 52 -20.73 -48.99 -21.50
N TYR A 53 -21.01 -50.30 -21.59
CA TYR A 53 -22.36 -50.87 -21.65
C TYR A 53 -23.06 -50.77 -20.27
N ASP A 54 -23.13 -49.56 -19.71
CA ASP A 54 -24.14 -49.28 -18.71
C ASP A 54 -25.46 -49.14 -19.46
N GLY A 55 -26.50 -49.91 -19.10
CA GLY A 55 -27.82 -49.96 -19.76
C GLY A 55 -28.62 -48.65 -19.80
N ARG A 56 -27.96 -47.49 -19.67
CA ARG A 56 -28.47 -46.12 -19.78
C ARG A 56 -28.45 -45.57 -21.21
N GLY A 57 -27.98 -46.34 -22.20
CA GLY A 57 -27.95 -45.93 -23.60
C GLY A 57 -26.92 -44.84 -23.91
N ILE A 58 -26.73 -44.53 -25.19
CA ILE A 58 -25.78 -43.50 -25.64
C ILE A 58 -26.35 -42.12 -25.29
N ARG A 59 -25.64 -41.37 -24.44
CA ARG A 59 -26.05 -40.03 -23.97
C ARG A 59 -25.76 -38.93 -24.99
N TYR A 60 -26.46 -38.94 -26.13
CA TYR A 60 -26.36 -37.86 -27.13
C TYR A 60 -26.73 -36.47 -26.58
N GLN A 61 -27.53 -36.45 -25.51
CA GLN A 61 -27.87 -35.23 -24.76
C GLN A 61 -26.64 -34.43 -24.32
N ASP A 62 -25.55 -35.10 -23.92
CA ASP A 62 -24.35 -34.42 -23.41
C ASP A 62 -23.62 -33.64 -24.50
N MET A 63 -23.69 -34.12 -25.75
CA MET A 63 -23.14 -33.44 -26.93
C MET A 63 -23.99 -32.22 -27.31
N LEU A 64 -25.31 -32.36 -27.28
CA LEU A 64 -26.22 -31.25 -27.57
C LEU A 64 -26.04 -30.13 -26.54
N VAL A 65 -25.92 -30.48 -25.25
CA VAL A 65 -25.64 -29.53 -24.17
C VAL A 65 -24.28 -28.85 -24.38
N SER A 66 -23.22 -29.55 -24.78
CA SER A 66 -21.92 -28.90 -25.05
C SER A 66 -21.99 -27.88 -26.19
N ILE A 67 -22.71 -28.20 -27.27
CA ILE A 67 -22.90 -27.26 -28.40
C ILE A 67 -23.67 -26.03 -27.93
N LEU A 68 -24.73 -26.23 -27.13
CA LEU A 68 -25.53 -25.14 -26.58
C LEU A 68 -24.71 -24.24 -25.65
N ILE A 69 -23.87 -24.83 -24.78
CA ILE A 69 -22.95 -24.07 -23.90
C ILE A 69 -21.96 -23.27 -24.74
N TYR A 70 -21.37 -23.85 -25.79
CA TYR A 70 -20.47 -23.13 -26.69
C TYR A 70 -21.18 -21.94 -27.36
N LEU A 71 -22.37 -22.15 -27.92
CA LEU A 71 -23.13 -21.11 -28.61
C LEU A 71 -23.58 -19.98 -27.68
N LEU A 72 -23.88 -20.29 -26.41
CA LEU A 72 -24.27 -19.26 -25.43
C LEU A 72 -23.07 -18.55 -24.82
N MET A 73 -22.04 -19.28 -24.41
CA MET A 73 -20.97 -18.73 -23.58
C MET A 73 -19.73 -18.32 -24.38
N PHE A 74 -19.39 -19.02 -25.46
CA PHE A 74 -18.10 -18.83 -26.14
C PHE A 74 -18.23 -18.18 -27.52
N ALA A 75 -19.38 -18.32 -28.19
CA ALA A 75 -19.62 -17.70 -29.49
C ALA A 75 -19.88 -16.18 -29.46
N PRO A 76 -20.67 -15.60 -28.54
CA PRO A 76 -20.92 -14.17 -28.55
C PRO A 76 -19.78 -13.39 -27.87
N GLY A 77 -19.28 -12.36 -28.56
CA GLY A 77 -18.35 -11.37 -28.03
C GLY A 77 -19.08 -10.24 -27.29
N VAL A 78 -18.57 -9.85 -26.13
CA VAL A 78 -19.10 -8.75 -25.30
C VAL A 78 -18.01 -7.76 -24.94
N ARG A 79 -18.43 -6.54 -24.57
CA ARG A 79 -17.56 -5.48 -24.08
C ARG A 79 -17.35 -5.63 -22.58
N VAL A 80 -16.10 -5.58 -22.16
CA VAL A 80 -15.68 -5.69 -20.75
C VAL A 80 -14.99 -4.41 -20.33
N MET A 81 -15.40 -3.85 -19.20
CA MET A 81 -14.71 -2.76 -18.52
C MET A 81 -13.92 -3.37 -17.38
N VAL A 82 -12.59 -3.32 -17.48
CA VAL A 82 -11.68 -3.76 -16.43
C VAL A 82 -11.38 -2.57 -15.55
N GLU A 83 -11.84 -2.61 -14.31
CA GLU A 83 -11.53 -1.62 -13.30
C GLU A 83 -10.46 -2.18 -12.35
N ASP A 84 -9.39 -1.42 -12.14
CA ASP A 84 -8.40 -1.74 -11.10
C ASP A 84 -9.03 -1.57 -9.71
N ALA A 85 -9.07 -2.64 -8.93
CA ALA A 85 -9.69 -2.63 -7.60
C ALA A 85 -9.06 -1.58 -6.65
N TYR A 86 -7.80 -1.17 -6.87
CA TYR A 86 -7.06 -0.25 -6.00
C TYR A 86 -6.91 1.17 -6.58
N THR A 87 -6.84 1.32 -7.90
CA THR A 87 -6.58 2.64 -8.53
C THR A 87 -7.80 3.25 -9.20
N GLY A 88 -8.88 2.48 -9.39
CA GLY A 88 -10.08 2.93 -10.11
C GLY A 88 -9.83 3.23 -11.58
N GLN A 89 -8.66 2.85 -12.13
CA GLN A 89 -8.41 3.00 -13.56
C GLN A 89 -9.28 2.01 -14.33
N VAL A 90 -10.06 2.54 -15.26
CA VAL A 90 -10.94 1.75 -16.12
C VAL A 90 -10.31 1.60 -17.50
N ARG A 91 -10.17 0.34 -17.94
CA ARG A 91 -9.73 -0.02 -19.29
C ARG A 91 -10.83 -0.81 -19.99
N VAL A 92 -11.19 -0.39 -21.20
CA VAL A 92 -12.26 -1.04 -21.97
C VAL A 92 -11.65 -2.01 -22.98
N VAL A 93 -12.16 -3.25 -23.01
CA VAL A 93 -11.79 -4.29 -23.96
C VAL A 93 -13.03 -4.78 -24.68
N ASP A 94 -12.94 -4.87 -26.01
CA ASP A 94 -14.04 -5.31 -26.88
C ASP A 94 -13.87 -6.77 -27.32
N ASN A 95 -14.99 -7.42 -27.65
CA ASN A 95 -15.05 -8.76 -28.24
C ASN A 95 -14.50 -9.91 -27.36
N VAL A 96 -14.68 -9.82 -26.03
CA VAL A 96 -14.35 -10.93 -25.12
C VAL A 96 -15.49 -11.97 -25.12
N PRO A 97 -15.22 -13.29 -25.11
CA PRO A 97 -16.28 -14.29 -25.01
C PRO A 97 -17.16 -14.10 -23.76
N LEU A 98 -18.49 -14.25 -23.93
CA LEU A 98 -19.48 -13.97 -22.88
C LEU A 98 -19.25 -14.76 -21.58
N GLY A 99 -18.88 -16.04 -21.65
CA GLY A 99 -18.75 -16.93 -20.50
C GLY A 99 -17.71 -16.44 -19.48
N PRO A 100 -16.44 -16.30 -19.88
CA PRO A 100 -15.39 -15.71 -19.05
C PRO A 100 -15.71 -14.28 -18.61
N ALA A 101 -16.33 -13.45 -19.46
CA ALA A 101 -16.70 -12.08 -19.11
C ALA A 101 -17.81 -12.01 -18.04
N ALA A 102 -18.84 -12.83 -18.18
CA ALA A 102 -19.96 -12.92 -17.24
C ALA A 102 -19.52 -13.56 -15.92
N ALA A 103 -18.72 -14.63 -15.97
CA ALA A 103 -18.14 -15.24 -14.77
C ALA A 103 -17.22 -14.25 -14.06
N GLY A 104 -16.31 -13.61 -14.80
CA GLY A 104 -15.39 -12.61 -14.26
C GLY A 104 -16.14 -11.47 -13.58
N SER A 105 -17.13 -10.88 -14.24
CA SER A 105 -17.87 -9.75 -13.67
C SER A 105 -18.70 -10.10 -12.43
N ILE A 106 -19.44 -11.21 -12.47
CA ILE A 106 -20.24 -11.66 -11.32
C ILE A 106 -19.32 -12.01 -10.14
N LEU A 107 -18.28 -12.80 -10.39
CA LEU A 107 -17.39 -13.27 -9.33
C LEU A 107 -16.56 -12.14 -8.74
N SER A 108 -16.05 -11.22 -9.56
CA SER A 108 -15.29 -10.06 -9.07
C SER A 108 -16.16 -9.12 -8.24
N ASN A 109 -17.40 -8.88 -8.67
CA ASN A 109 -18.36 -8.06 -7.90
C ASN A 109 -18.67 -8.68 -6.52
N ILE A 110 -18.90 -10.00 -6.49
CA ILE A 110 -19.15 -10.72 -5.23
C ILE A 110 -17.92 -10.65 -4.34
N GLY A 111 -16.73 -10.96 -4.88
CA GLY A 111 -15.47 -10.89 -4.15
C GLY A 111 -15.23 -9.51 -3.55
N TYR A 112 -15.33 -8.45 -4.36
CA TYR A 112 -15.12 -7.07 -3.93
C TYR A 112 -16.10 -6.62 -2.84
N ARG A 113 -17.40 -6.92 -3.00
CA ARG A 113 -18.41 -6.58 -1.99
C ARG A 113 -18.23 -7.37 -0.71
N LEU A 114 -17.90 -8.66 -0.81
CA LEU A 114 -17.66 -9.51 0.34
C LEU A 114 -16.44 -9.02 1.13
N THR A 115 -15.37 -8.60 0.43
CA THR A 115 -14.19 -7.99 1.05
C THR A 115 -14.54 -6.72 1.80
N ARG A 116 -15.35 -5.82 1.23
CA ARG A 116 -15.81 -4.62 1.96
C ARG A 116 -16.64 -4.95 3.21
N LEU A 117 -17.46 -6.01 3.17
CA LEU A 117 -18.19 -6.48 4.35
C LEU A 117 -17.24 -7.03 5.42
N PHE A 118 -16.19 -7.75 5.03
CA PHE A 118 -15.14 -8.17 5.95
C PHE A 118 -14.39 -6.98 6.55
N GLU A 119 -13.97 -6.00 5.73
CA GLU A 119 -13.30 -4.78 6.20
C GLU A 119 -14.16 -4.03 7.23
N GLN A 120 -15.44 -3.84 6.93
CA GLN A 120 -16.41 -3.22 7.85
C GLN A 120 -16.59 -4.03 9.14
N GLY A 121 -16.72 -5.34 9.05
CA GLY A 121 -16.87 -6.21 10.23
C GLY A 121 -15.62 -6.29 11.09
N PHE A 122 -14.45 -6.14 10.49
CA PHE A 122 -13.16 -6.14 11.17
C PHE A 122 -12.76 -4.76 11.72
N SER A 123 -13.48 -3.69 11.35
CA SER A 123 -13.10 -2.31 11.65
C SER A 123 -11.66 -1.98 11.23
N THR A 124 -11.18 -2.64 10.15
CA THR A 124 -9.84 -2.41 9.62
C THR A 124 -9.91 -1.38 8.50
N PRO A 125 -8.90 -0.51 8.34
CA PRO A 125 -8.88 0.47 7.24
C PRO A 125 -9.05 -0.21 5.88
N SER A 126 -9.78 0.45 4.98
CA SER A 126 -10.22 -0.17 3.72
C SER A 126 -9.02 -0.54 2.85
N MET A 127 -8.76 -1.85 2.78
CA MET A 127 -7.71 -2.44 1.96
C MET A 127 -8.06 -2.34 0.47
N THR A 128 -9.34 -2.43 0.13
CA THR A 128 -9.87 -2.25 -1.23
C THR A 128 -9.65 -0.84 -1.75
N GLY A 129 -9.73 0.21 -0.92
CA GLY A 129 -9.49 1.59 -1.35
C GLY A 129 -8.01 1.97 -1.41
N HIS A 130 -7.23 1.51 -0.44
CA HIS A 130 -5.90 2.10 -0.18
C HIS A 130 -4.73 1.13 -0.30
N GLY A 131 -5.01 -0.18 -0.37
CA GLY A 131 -4.01 -1.24 -0.54
C GLY A 131 -3.84 -2.10 0.70
N PHE A 132 -2.99 -3.13 0.58
CA PHE A 132 -2.74 -4.09 1.65
C PHE A 132 -1.78 -3.53 2.72
N ALA A 133 -2.02 -3.82 4.01
CA ALA A 133 -1.23 -3.32 5.14
C ALA A 133 -1.14 -1.78 5.16
N ASP A 134 -2.24 -1.14 4.83
CA ASP A 134 -2.33 0.29 4.57
C ASP A 134 -1.92 1.16 5.78
N SER A 135 -2.39 0.85 7.00
CA SER A 135 -2.00 1.59 8.22
C SER A 135 -0.48 1.64 8.41
N LEU A 136 0.18 0.52 8.12
CA LEU A 136 1.63 0.39 8.23
C LEU A 136 2.34 1.16 7.12
N GLN A 137 1.81 1.09 5.89
CA GLN A 137 2.35 1.83 4.75
C GLN A 137 2.20 3.35 4.93
N VAL A 138 1.11 3.82 5.54
CA VAL A 138 0.90 5.23 5.88
C VAL A 138 2.02 5.69 6.81
N MET A 139 2.24 5.02 7.95
CA MET A 139 3.33 5.37 8.88
C MET A 139 4.71 5.35 8.20
N ALA A 140 5.02 4.28 7.48
CA ALA A 140 6.30 4.14 6.78
C ALA A 140 6.50 5.24 5.71
N SER A 141 5.43 5.61 4.99
CA SER A 141 5.47 6.66 3.97
C SER A 141 5.65 8.06 4.58
N VAL A 142 4.98 8.36 5.69
CA VAL A 142 5.18 9.61 6.45
C VAL A 142 6.65 9.70 6.85
N ARG A 143 7.18 8.65 7.47
CA ARG A 143 8.58 8.63 7.90
C ARG A 143 9.53 8.82 6.72
N LYS A 144 9.39 8.01 5.66
CA LYS A 144 10.29 8.05 4.50
C LYS A 144 10.36 9.44 3.85
N ASN A 145 9.21 10.11 3.70
CA ASN A 145 9.12 11.43 3.09
C ASN A 145 9.68 12.57 3.97
N LEU A 146 9.72 12.38 5.29
CA LEU A 146 10.22 13.39 6.22
C LEU A 146 11.70 13.18 6.62
N LEU A 147 12.32 12.06 6.24
CA LEU A 147 13.72 11.74 6.59
C LEU A 147 14.78 12.60 5.90
N SER A 148 14.49 13.21 4.75
CA SER A 148 15.53 13.87 3.94
C SER A 148 15.16 15.28 3.51
N ARG A 149 16.17 16.18 3.53
CA ARG A 149 16.09 17.56 3.01
C ARG A 149 15.46 17.62 1.63
N VAL A 150 15.89 16.70 0.76
CA VAL A 150 15.48 16.66 -0.65
C VAL A 150 13.98 16.38 -0.77
N GLN A 151 13.43 15.51 0.08
CA GLN A 151 12.01 15.18 0.06
C GLN A 151 11.16 16.26 0.73
N LEU A 152 11.71 16.99 1.70
CA LEU A 152 11.05 18.13 2.33
C LEU A 152 10.88 19.33 1.39
N GLY A 153 11.71 19.51 0.35
CA GLY A 153 11.50 20.52 -0.69
C GLY A 153 11.04 21.89 -0.17
N LYS A 154 9.81 22.31 -0.55
CA LYS A 154 9.20 23.57 -0.09
C LYS A 154 8.84 23.60 1.39
N ALA A 155 8.65 22.47 2.05
CA ALA A 155 8.45 22.45 3.51
C ALA A 155 9.72 22.83 4.29
N ASN A 156 10.90 22.63 3.70
CA ASN A 156 12.14 23.14 4.30
C ASN A 156 12.30 24.65 4.11
N ALA A 157 11.89 25.17 2.94
CA ALA A 157 12.00 26.57 2.57
C ALA A 157 10.67 27.12 2.02
N PRO A 158 9.63 27.25 2.87
CA PRO A 158 8.31 27.75 2.46
C PRO A 158 8.35 29.20 1.96
N ASN A 159 9.31 29.98 2.43
CA ASN A 159 9.55 31.36 1.99
C ASN A 159 11.00 31.56 1.52
N ALA A 160 11.23 32.62 0.73
CA ALA A 160 12.57 32.95 0.25
C ALA A 160 13.49 33.29 1.44
N GLY A 161 14.59 32.54 1.59
CA GLY A 161 15.52 32.67 2.72
C GLY A 161 15.12 31.90 3.98
N GLY A 162 14.05 31.10 3.94
CA GLY A 162 13.73 30.15 5.00
C GLY A 162 14.52 28.85 4.85
N ASP A 163 15.03 28.32 5.96
CA ASP A 163 15.65 26.99 6.01
C ASP A 163 15.34 26.33 7.36
N LEU A 164 14.27 25.54 7.39
CA LEU A 164 13.79 24.87 8.60
C LEU A 164 14.86 23.95 9.19
N GLU A 165 15.46 23.12 8.35
CA GLU A 165 16.44 22.13 8.76
C GLU A 165 17.66 22.79 9.38
N ASN A 166 18.25 23.79 8.72
CA ASN A 166 19.40 24.50 9.29
C ASN A 166 19.03 25.23 10.59
N SER A 167 17.86 25.88 10.64
CA SER A 167 17.41 26.59 11.85
C SER A 167 17.21 25.64 13.03
N LEU A 168 16.64 24.46 12.79
CA LEU A 168 16.38 23.49 13.84
C LEU A 168 17.66 22.77 14.26
N ILE A 169 18.56 22.45 13.32
CA ILE A 169 19.89 21.91 13.62
C ILE A 169 20.68 22.90 14.49
N ASN A 170 20.71 24.19 14.12
CA ASN A 170 21.39 25.23 14.90
C ASN A 170 20.80 25.35 16.30
N TYR A 171 19.46 25.41 16.41
CA TYR A 171 18.78 25.49 17.70
C TYR A 171 19.08 24.27 18.59
N VAL A 172 19.05 23.06 18.04
CA VAL A 172 19.39 21.84 18.80
C VAL A 172 20.85 21.87 19.25
N LYS A 173 21.76 22.25 18.35
CA LYS A 173 23.20 22.32 18.59
C LYS A 173 23.58 23.35 19.66
N GLU A 174 22.98 24.54 19.62
CA GLU A 174 23.40 25.72 20.39
C GLU A 174 22.54 25.94 21.65
N CYS A 175 21.25 25.60 21.60
CA CYS A 175 20.31 25.79 22.71
C CYS A 175 20.02 24.47 23.42
N THR A 176 19.42 23.50 22.73
CA THR A 176 18.91 22.27 23.37
C THR A 176 20.04 21.45 24.00
N LEU A 177 21.11 21.17 23.26
CA LEU A 177 22.25 20.39 23.77
C LEU A 177 23.06 21.14 24.83
N THR A 178 23.05 22.47 24.80
CA THR A 178 23.61 23.27 25.89
C THR A 178 22.80 23.11 27.18
N GLY A 179 21.46 23.09 27.09
CA GLY A 179 20.58 22.78 28.21
C GLY A 179 20.79 21.37 28.78
N VAL A 180 21.11 20.40 27.92
CA VAL A 180 21.50 19.04 28.31
C VAL A 180 22.84 19.02 29.03
N ASP A 181 23.85 19.72 28.50
CA ASP A 181 25.19 19.81 29.11
C ASP A 181 25.13 20.50 30.49
N LEU A 182 24.21 21.45 30.68
CA LEU A 182 23.94 22.12 31.95
C LEU A 182 23.07 21.27 32.91
N ASN A 183 22.63 20.07 32.49
CA ASN A 183 21.77 19.17 33.24
C ASN A 183 20.41 19.81 33.64
N ILE A 184 19.94 20.79 32.87
CA ILE A 184 18.64 21.45 33.05
C ILE A 184 17.54 20.65 32.35
N VAL A 185 17.86 20.12 31.16
CA VAL A 185 16.97 19.27 30.37
C VAL A 185 17.67 17.92 30.17
N PRO A 186 17.31 16.86 30.91
CA PRO A 186 17.96 15.56 30.72
C PRO A 186 17.60 14.97 29.36
N ILE A 187 18.59 14.39 28.66
CA ILE A 187 18.39 13.80 27.33
C ILE A 187 17.29 12.73 27.30
N ASP A 188 17.14 11.96 28.38
CA ASP A 188 16.09 10.95 28.53
C ASP A 188 14.68 11.53 28.48
N SER A 189 14.49 12.77 28.98
CA SER A 189 13.20 13.44 28.92
C SER A 189 12.83 13.82 27.48
N ILE A 190 13.80 14.33 26.71
CA ILE A 190 13.61 14.66 25.29
C ILE A 190 13.25 13.41 24.49
N MET A 191 13.95 12.31 24.74
CA MET A 191 13.79 11.07 23.99
C MET A 191 12.46 10.35 24.26
N ARG A 192 11.80 10.59 25.41
CA ARG A 192 10.57 9.90 25.83
C ARG A 192 9.31 10.77 25.76
N GLN A 193 9.45 12.08 25.57
CA GLN A 193 8.31 13.00 25.57
C GLN A 193 7.52 12.92 24.24
N PRO A 194 6.17 12.89 24.28
CA PRO A 194 5.35 12.75 23.08
C PRO A 194 5.37 14.00 22.18
N GLN A 195 5.43 15.19 22.78
CA GLN A 195 5.51 16.45 22.05
C GLN A 195 6.97 16.85 21.88
N LEU A 196 7.62 16.24 20.88
CA LEU A 196 9.06 16.42 20.66
C LEU A 196 9.47 17.88 20.46
N LEU A 197 8.63 18.67 19.76
CA LEU A 197 8.86 20.11 19.58
C LEU A 197 8.97 20.77 20.97
N ASN A 198 7.96 20.66 21.83
CA ASN A 198 8.02 21.25 23.17
C ASN A 198 9.16 20.69 24.05
N ALA A 199 9.59 19.45 23.81
CA ALA A 199 10.64 18.79 24.56
C ALA A 199 12.04 19.37 24.32
N ILE A 200 12.31 19.89 23.11
CA ILE A 200 13.62 20.49 22.78
C ILE A 200 13.75 21.95 23.24
N ARG A 201 12.71 22.52 23.84
CA ARG A 201 12.69 23.90 24.33
C ARG A 201 13.76 24.11 25.41
N PHE A 202 14.51 25.20 25.28
CA PHE A 202 15.45 25.65 26.29
C PHE A 202 15.31 27.16 26.49
N ASP A 203 14.83 27.55 27.67
CA ASP A 203 14.65 28.96 28.02
C ASP A 203 15.98 29.54 28.50
N SER A 204 16.58 30.40 27.69
CA SER A 204 17.80 31.12 28.05
C SER A 204 17.91 32.44 27.28
N ASN A 205 18.32 33.48 28.02
CA ASN A 205 18.59 34.82 27.49
C ASN A 205 20.09 35.10 27.31
N ILE A 206 20.93 34.07 27.51
CA ILE A 206 22.40 34.19 27.40
C ILE A 206 22.89 33.53 26.12
N TYR A 207 22.33 32.36 25.83
CA TYR A 207 22.67 31.62 24.63
C TYR A 207 21.82 32.10 23.46
N THR A 208 22.45 32.25 22.30
CA THR A 208 21.83 32.72 21.07
C THR A 208 22.01 31.68 19.98
N THR A 209 21.09 31.66 19.03
CA THR A 209 21.19 30.81 17.85
C THR A 209 20.79 31.56 16.58
N GLU A 210 21.33 31.12 15.45
CA GLU A 210 21.00 31.65 14.14
C GLU A 210 19.85 30.85 13.50
N ILE A 211 18.74 31.54 13.22
CA ILE A 211 17.56 30.97 12.56
C ILE A 211 17.26 31.64 11.21
N TYR A 212 16.68 30.85 10.32
CA TYR A 212 16.31 31.15 8.95
C TYR A 212 14.79 30.97 8.78
N THR A 213 14.01 31.98 9.20
CA THR A 213 12.53 31.98 9.13
C THR A 213 11.97 32.79 7.95
N GLY A 214 12.83 33.18 7.00
CA GLY A 214 12.51 34.01 5.84
C GLY A 214 13.28 35.34 5.82
N GLY A 215 13.84 35.69 4.66
CA GLY A 215 14.71 36.85 4.51
C GLY A 215 16.14 36.62 4.99
N ALA A 216 16.75 37.62 5.63
CA ALA A 216 18.11 37.53 6.16
C ALA A 216 18.16 36.71 7.47
N PRO A 217 19.28 36.01 7.75
CA PRO A 217 19.45 35.25 8.99
C PRO A 217 19.31 36.16 10.22
N LYS A 218 18.62 35.65 11.25
CA LYS A 218 18.43 36.35 12.52
C LYS A 218 19.10 35.59 13.64
N ILE A 219 19.93 36.27 14.41
CA ILE A 219 20.50 35.76 15.65
C ILE A 219 19.55 36.18 16.77
N LEU A 220 18.97 35.20 17.46
CA LEU A 220 18.01 35.41 18.55
C LEU A 220 18.45 34.63 19.79
N GLU A 221 18.00 35.07 20.97
CA GLU A 221 18.13 34.31 22.20
C GLU A 221 17.33 33.01 22.12
N CYS A 222 17.76 31.95 22.81
CA CYS A 222 17.12 30.63 22.73
C CYS A 222 15.61 30.68 23.04
N THR A 223 15.18 31.52 23.99
CA THR A 223 13.76 31.70 24.32
C THR A 223 12.96 32.27 23.14
N ASP A 224 13.46 33.33 22.50
CA ASP A 224 12.78 34.00 21.38
C ASP A 224 12.90 33.21 20.08
N ALA A 225 14.04 32.56 19.87
CA ALA A 225 14.28 31.64 18.76
C ALA A 225 13.27 30.48 18.80
N TRP A 226 12.97 29.96 19.98
CA TRP A 226 11.98 28.90 20.15
C TRP A 226 10.58 29.33 19.69
N VAL A 227 10.11 30.50 20.13
CA VAL A 227 8.78 31.02 19.75
C VAL A 227 8.70 31.27 18.24
N ALA A 228 9.77 31.79 17.64
CA ALA A 228 9.86 31.97 16.19
C ALA A 228 9.85 30.63 15.44
N LEU A 229 10.55 29.61 15.95
CA LEU A 229 10.59 28.27 15.36
C LEU A 229 9.26 27.53 15.50
N ASP A 230 8.63 27.52 16.67
CA ASP A 230 7.34 26.86 16.89
C ASP A 230 6.25 27.45 15.96
N SER A 231 6.19 28.78 15.86
CA SER A 231 5.26 29.45 14.95
C SER A 231 5.57 29.18 13.48
N TYR A 232 6.85 29.11 13.09
CA TYR A 232 7.26 28.78 11.72
C TYR A 232 6.94 27.33 11.36
N VAL A 233 7.22 26.39 12.26
CA VAL A 233 6.91 24.96 12.07
C VAL A 233 5.40 24.77 11.92
N ARG A 234 4.60 25.26 12.87
CA ARG A 234 3.16 25.03 12.89
C ARG A 234 2.40 25.73 11.76
N ASN A 235 2.77 26.97 11.44
CA ASN A 235 1.99 27.80 10.51
C ASN A 235 2.53 27.78 9.07
N MET A 236 3.80 27.42 8.85
CA MET A 236 4.42 27.44 7.52
C MET A 236 4.91 26.05 7.09
N ALA A 237 5.63 25.33 7.94
CA ALA A 237 6.19 24.03 7.57
C ALA A 237 5.12 22.93 7.48
N VAL A 238 4.24 22.80 8.49
CA VAL A 238 3.21 21.74 8.53
C VAL A 238 2.29 21.75 7.29
N PRO A 239 1.72 22.90 6.85
CA PRO A 239 0.89 22.92 5.63
C PRO A 239 1.65 22.46 4.37
N GLU A 240 2.94 22.77 4.25
CA GLU A 240 3.76 22.32 3.13
C GLU A 240 4.17 20.84 3.27
N VAL A 241 4.35 20.35 4.49
CA VAL A 241 4.52 18.92 4.77
C VAL A 241 3.28 18.15 4.33
N GLU A 242 2.08 18.64 4.66
CA GLU A 242 0.82 18.03 4.19
C GLU A 242 0.72 18.03 2.67
N ASN A 243 1.15 19.11 2.00
CA ASN A 243 1.22 19.15 0.53
C ASN A 243 2.13 18.06 -0.06
N ILE A 244 3.26 17.76 0.59
CA ILE A 244 4.19 16.71 0.16
C ILE A 244 3.59 15.33 0.43
N LEU A 245 3.04 15.12 1.63
CA LEU A 245 2.48 13.86 2.06
C LEU A 245 1.20 13.48 1.29
N LYS A 246 0.45 14.47 0.78
CA LYS A 246 -0.72 14.24 -0.08
C LYS A 246 -0.43 13.25 -1.22
N GLY A 247 0.68 13.44 -1.92
CA GLY A 247 1.08 12.58 -3.04
C GLY A 247 1.48 11.17 -2.59
N ALA A 248 2.19 11.08 -1.46
CA ALA A 248 2.64 9.82 -0.89
C ALA A 248 1.48 8.97 -0.33
N LEU A 249 0.49 9.63 0.29
CA LEU A 249 -0.67 8.99 0.93
C LEU A 249 -1.85 8.78 -0.02
N LYS A 250 -1.73 9.21 -1.29
CA LYS A 250 -2.78 9.13 -2.33
C LYS A 250 -4.07 9.84 -1.93
N VAL A 251 -3.95 10.99 -1.29
CA VAL A 251 -5.07 11.80 -0.82
C VAL A 251 -5.39 12.91 -1.83
N THR A 252 -6.65 13.32 -1.94
CA THR A 252 -7.11 14.34 -2.90
C THR A 252 -6.84 15.77 -2.40
N SER A 253 -6.90 16.03 -1.09
CA SER A 253 -6.62 17.33 -0.47
C SER A 253 -5.53 17.23 0.60
N PRO A 254 -4.70 18.28 0.80
CA PRO A 254 -3.77 18.33 1.94
C PRO A 254 -4.50 18.22 3.29
N ALA A 255 -5.73 18.75 3.38
CA ALA A 255 -6.54 18.72 4.59
C ALA A 255 -6.95 17.30 5.03
N ASP A 256 -6.95 16.30 4.13
CA ASP A 256 -7.26 14.93 4.52
C ASP A 256 -6.00 14.12 4.90
N VAL A 257 -4.81 14.72 4.90
CA VAL A 257 -3.56 14.06 5.33
C VAL A 257 -3.58 13.75 6.83
N GLU A 258 -3.93 14.73 7.67
CA GLU A 258 -4.00 14.51 9.12
C GLU A 258 -5.07 13.47 9.50
N PRO A 259 -6.34 13.57 9.05
CA PRO A 259 -7.35 12.55 9.30
C PRO A 259 -6.93 11.15 8.83
N ARG A 260 -6.16 11.07 7.74
CA ARG A 260 -5.68 9.81 7.19
C ARG A 260 -4.60 9.16 8.06
N ILE A 261 -3.67 9.96 8.56
CA ILE A 261 -2.65 9.48 9.50
C ILE A 261 -3.33 9.07 10.80
N ASP A 262 -4.34 9.81 11.24
CA ASP A 262 -5.11 9.50 12.45
C ASP A 262 -5.86 8.17 12.31
N GLU A 263 -6.54 7.92 11.20
CA GLU A 263 -7.18 6.63 10.90
C GLU A 263 -6.18 5.46 10.98
N ALA A 264 -5.00 5.62 10.37
CA ALA A 264 -3.95 4.61 10.39
C ALA A 264 -3.39 4.38 11.80
N LEU A 265 -3.15 5.43 12.57
CA LEU A 265 -2.67 5.35 13.95
C LEU A 265 -3.74 4.77 14.88
N ASN A 266 -5.00 5.14 14.72
CA ASN A 266 -6.12 4.60 15.50
C ASN A 266 -6.23 3.09 15.31
N ALA A 267 -6.06 2.59 14.08
CA ALA A 267 -6.08 1.17 13.78
C ALA A 267 -4.94 0.38 14.45
N LEU A 268 -3.81 1.03 14.75
CA LEU A 268 -2.62 0.38 15.32
C LEU A 268 -2.43 0.64 16.82
N THR A 269 -2.97 1.73 17.35
CA THR A 269 -2.69 2.22 18.71
C THR A 269 -3.94 2.38 19.57
N GLY A 270 -5.13 2.12 19.02
CA GLY A 270 -6.41 2.31 19.71
C GLY A 270 -6.73 3.77 20.04
N GLY A 271 -6.10 4.72 19.34
CA GLY A 271 -6.32 6.16 19.49
C GLY A 271 -5.57 6.82 20.64
N SER A 272 -4.44 6.24 21.04
CA SER A 272 -3.56 6.80 22.08
C SER A 272 -2.58 7.86 21.56
N VAL A 273 -2.46 8.04 20.24
CA VAL A 273 -1.45 8.89 19.59
C VAL A 273 -2.10 9.86 18.62
N SER A 274 -1.76 11.15 18.72
CA SER A 274 -2.19 12.16 17.75
C SER A 274 -1.37 12.08 16.46
N ALA A 275 -2.06 12.17 15.31
CA ALA A 275 -1.43 12.28 14.00
C ALA A 275 -0.46 13.46 13.87
N THR A 276 -0.82 14.63 14.41
CA THR A 276 0.04 15.82 14.40
C THR A 276 1.31 15.60 15.22
N ASP A 277 1.22 15.00 16.40
CA ASP A 277 2.40 14.73 17.24
C ASP A 277 3.34 13.71 16.57
N TYR A 278 2.79 12.68 15.93
CA TYR A 278 3.56 11.70 15.14
C TYR A 278 4.25 12.34 13.92
N MET A 279 3.54 13.21 13.19
CA MET A 279 4.10 13.90 12.03
C MET A 279 5.24 14.85 12.44
N LEU A 280 5.05 15.62 13.50
CA LEU A 280 6.06 16.53 14.04
C LEU A 280 7.28 15.75 14.55
N SER A 281 7.08 14.62 15.23
CA SER A 281 8.20 13.82 15.70
C SER A 281 8.96 13.18 14.55
N ALA A 282 8.28 12.69 13.52
CA ALA A 282 8.91 12.18 12.30
C ALA A 282 9.71 13.27 11.54
N LEU A 283 9.24 14.52 11.56
CA LEU A 283 9.92 15.67 10.96
C LEU A 283 11.16 16.12 11.74
N ILE A 284 11.05 16.22 13.07
CA ILE A 284 12.07 16.83 13.93
C ILE A 284 13.20 15.85 14.25
N THR A 285 12.90 14.56 14.42
CA THR A 285 13.88 13.51 14.75
C THR A 285 15.15 13.54 13.88
N PRO A 286 15.06 13.53 12.52
CA PRO A 286 16.27 13.56 11.69
C PRO A 286 17.07 14.86 11.83
N MET A 287 16.40 15.99 12.08
CA MET A 287 17.07 17.28 12.29
C MET A 287 17.76 17.33 13.66
N PHE A 288 17.13 16.76 14.68
CA PHE A 288 17.71 16.62 16.02
C PHE A 288 18.97 15.75 16.00
N GLU A 289 18.92 14.61 15.30
CA GLU A 289 20.09 13.74 15.12
C GLU A 289 21.25 14.47 14.43
N LYS A 290 20.97 15.25 13.37
CA LYS A 290 21.98 16.09 12.72
C LYS A 290 22.51 17.20 13.64
N GLY A 291 21.67 17.75 14.52
CA GLY A 291 22.09 18.67 15.57
C GLY A 291 23.11 18.06 16.53
N ILE A 292 22.93 16.79 16.90
CA ILE A 292 23.91 16.03 17.71
C ILE A 292 25.22 15.85 16.96
N VAL A 293 25.17 15.49 15.68
CA VAL A 293 26.37 15.38 14.83
C VAL A 293 27.11 16.73 14.79
N GLY A 294 26.41 17.83 14.51
CA GLY A 294 26.99 19.17 14.51
C GLY A 294 27.61 19.58 15.84
N ARG A 295 27.00 19.20 16.98
CA ARG A 295 27.57 19.46 18.32
C ARG A 295 28.87 18.68 18.54
N HIS A 296 28.96 17.45 18.03
CA HIS A 296 30.20 16.68 18.09
C HIS A 296 31.30 17.26 17.18
N GLU A 297 30.94 17.81 16.03
CA GLU A 297 31.86 18.53 15.15
C GLU A 297 32.41 19.79 15.84
N ASP A 298 31.55 20.64 16.40
CA ASP A 298 31.93 21.85 17.16
C ASP A 298 32.83 21.50 18.37
N GLY A 299 32.56 20.36 19.01
CA GLY A 299 33.37 19.83 20.11
C GLY A 299 34.70 19.18 19.68
N MET A 300 35.11 19.27 18.42
CA MET A 300 36.28 18.62 17.82
C MET A 300 36.30 17.10 17.94
N LYS A 301 35.14 16.47 18.13
CA LYS A 301 34.94 15.01 18.25
C LYS A 301 34.52 14.40 16.91
N TRP A 302 35.25 14.72 15.83
CA TRP A 302 34.96 14.32 14.44
C TRP A 302 34.72 12.81 14.26
N ASN A 303 35.47 11.97 14.97
CA ASN A 303 35.29 10.51 14.90
C ASN A 303 33.90 10.08 15.39
N LYS A 304 33.36 10.73 16.45
CA LYS A 304 32.03 10.41 16.96
C LYS A 304 30.94 10.91 16.01
N ALA A 305 31.12 12.11 15.46
CA ALA A 305 30.22 12.67 14.44
C ALA A 305 30.12 11.74 13.22
N ALA A 306 31.26 11.31 12.67
CA ALA A 306 31.29 10.39 11.52
C ALA A 306 30.65 9.03 11.82
N MET A 307 30.87 8.46 13.01
CA MET A 307 30.25 7.19 13.40
C MET A 307 28.72 7.30 13.53
N VAL A 308 28.22 8.39 14.11
CA VAL A 308 26.78 8.62 14.27
C VAL A 308 26.12 8.85 12.91
N GLU A 309 26.71 9.68 12.05
CA GLU A 309 26.21 9.92 10.69
C GLU A 309 26.16 8.61 9.89
N GLN A 310 27.21 7.78 9.95
CA GLN A 310 27.21 6.48 9.29
C GLN A 310 26.10 5.56 9.80
N ALA A 311 25.86 5.51 11.11
CA ALA A 311 24.80 4.71 11.71
C ALA A 311 23.40 5.17 11.25
N ILE A 312 23.17 6.48 11.16
CA ILE A 312 21.92 7.06 10.64
C ILE A 312 21.72 6.68 9.18
N GLN A 313 22.75 6.81 8.34
CA GLN A 313 22.66 6.45 6.92
C GLN A 313 22.40 4.95 6.72
N GLN A 314 23.00 4.08 7.55
CA GLN A 314 22.75 2.64 7.52
C GLN A 314 21.30 2.32 7.89
N ARG A 315 20.77 2.93 8.95
CA ARG A 315 19.37 2.76 9.38
C ARG A 315 18.38 3.27 8.33
N ASN A 316 18.62 4.46 7.77
CA ASN A 316 17.78 5.04 6.72
C ASN A 316 17.79 4.20 5.44
N SER A 317 18.94 3.61 5.09
CA SER A 317 19.07 2.70 3.94
C SER A 317 18.31 1.39 4.15
N GLN A 318 18.31 0.86 5.38
CA GLN A 318 17.51 -0.31 5.76
C GLN A 318 16.01 0.00 5.60
N TRP A 319 15.52 1.10 6.18
CA TRP A 319 14.12 1.52 6.04
C TRP A 319 13.70 1.80 4.60
N ALA A 320 14.59 2.33 3.77
CA ALA A 320 14.30 2.58 2.36
C ALA A 320 14.06 1.29 1.55
N GLY A 321 14.71 0.19 1.94
CA GLY A 321 14.59 -1.14 1.32
C GLY A 321 13.47 -2.00 1.90
N GLU A 322 12.86 -1.56 3.00
CA GLU A 322 11.92 -2.34 3.79
C GLU A 322 10.47 -2.15 3.31
N GLN A 323 10.15 -2.80 2.20
CA GLN A 323 8.77 -3.15 1.89
C GLN A 323 8.55 -4.58 2.33
N THR A 324 7.42 -4.86 3.00
CA THR A 324 7.08 -6.22 3.41
C THR A 324 7.20 -7.15 2.19
N LEU A 325 8.12 -8.12 2.24
CA LEU A 325 8.37 -9.02 1.11
C LEU A 325 7.07 -9.65 0.59
N PHE A 326 6.12 -9.88 1.51
CA PHE A 326 4.77 -10.31 1.21
C PHE A 326 4.04 -9.39 0.22
N THR A 327 3.99 -8.06 0.45
CA THR A 327 3.28 -7.15 -0.47
C THR A 327 3.92 -7.08 -1.85
N ARG A 328 5.25 -7.12 -1.91
CA ARG A 328 6.00 -7.10 -3.16
C ARG A 328 5.82 -8.37 -3.99
N ILE A 329 5.60 -9.52 -3.35
CA ILE A 329 5.47 -10.81 -4.01
C ILE A 329 4.00 -11.14 -4.35
N VAL A 330 3.08 -10.89 -3.41
CA VAL A 330 1.70 -11.37 -3.52
C VAL A 330 0.94 -10.65 -4.64
N ARG A 331 1.06 -9.33 -4.77
CA ARG A 331 0.34 -8.57 -5.81
C ARG A 331 0.72 -9.00 -7.25
N PRO A 332 2.01 -9.07 -7.62
CA PRO A 332 2.39 -9.57 -8.95
C PRO A 332 1.99 -11.03 -9.18
N MET A 333 2.10 -11.88 -8.17
CA MET A 333 1.71 -13.29 -8.26
C MET A 333 0.21 -13.44 -8.56
N MET A 334 -0.66 -12.68 -7.87
CA MET A 334 -2.10 -12.71 -8.11
C MET A 334 -2.46 -12.20 -9.50
N THR A 335 -1.84 -11.09 -9.92
CA THR A 335 -2.02 -10.53 -11.26
C THR A 335 -1.67 -11.56 -12.33
N TRP A 336 -0.55 -12.27 -12.15
CA TRP A 336 -0.10 -13.28 -13.09
C TRP A 336 -1.06 -14.47 -13.16
N ILE A 337 -1.54 -14.99 -12.02
CA ILE A 337 -2.48 -16.12 -11.97
C ILE A 337 -3.85 -15.72 -12.54
N GLU A 338 -4.34 -14.52 -12.20
CA GLU A 338 -5.58 -13.97 -12.75
C GLU A 338 -5.47 -13.88 -14.29
N GLY A 339 -4.44 -13.21 -14.82
CA GLY A 339 -4.25 -13.12 -16.26
C GLY A 339 -4.05 -14.48 -16.93
N PHE A 340 -3.29 -15.40 -16.32
CA PHE A 340 -3.12 -16.75 -16.83
C PHE A 340 -4.46 -17.52 -16.95
N SER A 341 -5.34 -17.36 -15.97
CA SER A 341 -6.66 -18.00 -15.98
C SER A 341 -7.54 -17.51 -17.14
N TYR A 342 -7.49 -16.21 -17.47
CA TYR A 342 -8.20 -15.68 -18.64
C TYR A 342 -7.49 -16.05 -19.95
N ALA A 343 -6.16 -16.16 -19.96
CA ALA A 343 -5.41 -16.57 -21.14
C ALA A 343 -5.75 -17.99 -21.64
N ILE A 344 -6.17 -18.89 -20.74
CA ILE A 344 -6.58 -20.27 -21.08
C ILE A 344 -7.97 -20.33 -21.73
N THR A 345 -8.78 -19.26 -21.66
CA THR A 345 -10.15 -19.20 -22.20
C THR A 345 -10.29 -19.82 -23.61
N PRO A 346 -9.38 -19.58 -24.58
CA PRO A 346 -9.56 -20.16 -25.91
C PRO A 346 -9.49 -21.69 -25.95
N LEU A 347 -8.68 -22.30 -25.08
CA LEU A 347 -8.60 -23.76 -24.94
C LEU A 347 -9.89 -24.34 -24.34
N MET A 348 -10.56 -23.57 -23.47
CA MET A 348 -11.82 -23.99 -22.86
C MET A 348 -12.95 -24.10 -23.88
N ALA A 349 -12.97 -23.24 -24.90
CA ALA A 349 -13.95 -23.31 -25.97
C ALA A 349 -13.82 -24.59 -26.81
N PHE A 350 -12.59 -25.04 -27.04
CA PHE A 350 -12.32 -26.37 -27.60
C PHE A 350 -12.73 -27.48 -26.62
N ALA A 351 -12.36 -27.34 -25.34
CA ALA A 351 -12.61 -28.35 -24.33
C ALA A 351 -14.10 -28.63 -24.13
N VAL A 352 -14.96 -27.60 -24.06
CA VAL A 352 -16.43 -27.73 -23.95
C VAL A 352 -16.98 -28.71 -24.99
N MET A 353 -16.49 -28.62 -26.23
CA MET A 353 -17.01 -29.39 -27.36
C MET A 353 -16.64 -30.88 -27.33
N LEU A 354 -15.81 -31.33 -26.37
CA LEU A 354 -15.49 -32.75 -26.15
C LEU A 354 -16.66 -33.54 -25.51
N GLY A 355 -17.85 -32.94 -25.34
CA GLY A 355 -19.03 -33.56 -24.75
C GLY A 355 -18.98 -33.62 -23.22
N ALA A 356 -19.40 -34.74 -22.62
CA ALA A 356 -19.57 -34.85 -21.17
C ALA A 356 -18.30 -34.52 -20.34
N ARG A 357 -17.11 -34.97 -20.80
CA ARG A 357 -15.84 -34.61 -20.15
C ARG A 357 -15.49 -33.13 -20.34
N GLY A 358 -15.80 -32.57 -21.50
CA GLY A 358 -15.59 -31.17 -21.82
C GLY A 358 -16.35 -30.22 -20.92
N ILE A 359 -17.63 -30.53 -20.67
CA ILE A 359 -18.49 -29.80 -19.73
C ILE A 359 -17.89 -29.84 -18.32
N GLN A 360 -17.40 -31.00 -17.87
CA GLN A 360 -16.78 -31.13 -16.55
C GLN A 360 -15.51 -30.28 -16.40
N ILE A 361 -14.62 -30.31 -17.39
CA ILE A 361 -13.39 -29.50 -17.41
C ILE A 361 -13.74 -28.01 -17.39
N THR A 362 -14.78 -27.60 -18.12
CA THR A 362 -15.25 -26.22 -18.16
C THR A 362 -15.89 -25.79 -16.84
N GLY A 363 -16.62 -26.68 -16.18
CA GLY A 363 -17.10 -26.45 -14.81
C GLY A 363 -15.95 -26.24 -13.82
N GLN A 364 -14.89 -27.06 -13.91
CA GLN A 364 -13.68 -26.89 -13.08
C GLN A 364 -12.96 -25.58 -13.37
N TYR A 365 -12.94 -25.12 -14.62
CA TYR A 365 -12.41 -23.81 -14.99
C TYR A 365 -13.17 -22.66 -14.32
N PHE A 366 -14.52 -22.67 -14.34
CA PHE A 366 -15.30 -21.65 -13.63
C PHE A 366 -15.12 -21.73 -12.11
N LEU A 367 -14.96 -22.94 -11.55
CA LEU A 367 -14.65 -23.12 -10.14
C LEU A 367 -13.27 -22.54 -9.78
N MET A 368 -12.28 -22.68 -10.66
CA MET A 368 -10.96 -22.06 -10.52
C MET A 368 -11.06 -20.53 -10.57
N LEU A 369 -11.86 -19.94 -11.48
CA LEU A 369 -12.10 -18.49 -11.51
C LEU A 369 -12.74 -18.01 -10.20
N LEU A 370 -13.72 -18.75 -9.67
CA LEU A 370 -14.33 -18.44 -8.38
C LEU A 370 -13.31 -18.53 -7.24
N TRP A 371 -12.42 -19.53 -7.26
CA TRP A 371 -11.36 -19.66 -6.26
C TRP A 371 -10.37 -18.49 -6.30
N ILE A 372 -9.98 -18.02 -7.49
CA ILE A 372 -9.09 -16.85 -7.63
C ILE A 372 -9.77 -15.59 -7.06
N GLN A 373 -11.08 -15.42 -7.28
CA GLN A 373 -11.81 -14.25 -6.76
C GLN A 373 -12.01 -14.27 -5.24
N LEU A 374 -11.92 -15.45 -4.61
CA LEU A 374 -11.93 -15.58 -3.14
C LEU A 374 -10.62 -15.10 -2.48
N TRP A 375 -9.59 -14.77 -3.26
CA TRP A 375 -8.33 -14.28 -2.69
C TRP A 375 -8.47 -12.88 -2.08
N MET A 376 -9.34 -12.01 -2.61
CA MET A 376 -9.60 -10.71 -2.00
C MET A 376 -10.12 -10.82 -0.55
N PRO A 377 -11.15 -11.63 -0.24
CA PRO A 377 -11.54 -11.90 1.15
C PRO A 377 -10.41 -12.45 2.01
N ILE A 378 -9.60 -13.37 1.48
CA ILE A 378 -8.45 -13.92 2.21
C ILE A 378 -7.45 -12.81 2.57
N LEU A 379 -7.16 -11.90 1.65
CA LEU A 379 -6.29 -10.76 1.92
C LEU A 379 -6.83 -9.84 3.00
N ALA A 380 -8.15 -9.63 3.09
CA ALA A 380 -8.74 -8.87 4.20
C ALA A 380 -8.50 -9.55 5.56
N VAL A 381 -8.60 -10.87 5.63
CA VAL A 381 -8.28 -11.63 6.86
C VAL A 381 -6.79 -11.53 7.20
N VAL A 382 -5.90 -11.63 6.21
CA VAL A 382 -4.46 -11.45 6.43
C VAL A 382 -4.15 -10.01 6.85
N ASN A 383 -4.82 -9.01 6.27
CA ASN A 383 -4.68 -7.61 6.66
C ASN A 383 -5.08 -7.43 8.13
N LEU A 384 -6.21 -8.00 8.56
CA LEU A 384 -6.60 -8.03 9.97
C LEU A 384 -5.50 -8.64 10.85
N TYR A 385 -4.99 -9.82 10.49
CA TYR A 385 -3.94 -10.48 11.26
C TYR A 385 -2.69 -9.60 11.42
N ILE A 386 -2.24 -8.95 10.34
CA ILE A 386 -1.08 -8.03 10.39
C ILE A 386 -1.40 -6.82 11.25
N THR A 387 -2.58 -6.22 11.11
CA THR A 387 -2.96 -5.06 11.94
C THR A 387 -3.04 -5.43 13.41
N MET A 388 -3.54 -6.62 13.76
CA MET A 388 -3.59 -7.10 15.15
C MET A 388 -2.20 -7.43 15.70
N ALA A 389 -1.34 -8.07 14.90
CA ALA A 389 0.03 -8.37 15.30
C ALA A 389 0.83 -7.08 15.53
N ALA A 390 0.69 -6.11 14.62
CA ALA A 390 1.30 -4.79 14.76
C ALA A 390 0.74 -4.05 15.99
N ALA A 391 -0.59 -4.02 16.16
CA ALA A 391 -1.21 -3.38 17.32
C ALA A 391 -0.76 -3.99 18.65
N GLY A 392 -0.62 -5.32 18.73
CA GLY A 392 -0.09 -5.99 19.92
C GLY A 392 1.35 -5.59 20.25
N LYS A 393 2.22 -5.42 19.24
CA LYS A 393 3.58 -4.90 19.44
C LYS A 393 3.56 -3.44 19.93
N MET A 394 2.68 -2.62 19.37
CA MET A 394 2.52 -1.21 19.75
C MET A 394 1.99 -1.05 21.18
N GLU A 395 1.04 -1.89 21.59
CA GLU A 395 0.52 -1.95 22.96
C GLU A 395 1.59 -2.37 23.96
N ALA A 396 2.43 -3.36 23.61
CA ALA A 396 3.57 -3.77 24.44
C ALA A 396 4.58 -2.64 24.65
N LEU A 397 4.84 -1.82 23.62
CA LEU A 397 5.69 -0.63 23.73
C LEU A 397 5.08 0.44 24.64
N ASN A 398 3.78 0.68 24.52
CA ASN A 398 3.07 1.61 25.39
C ASN A 398 3.08 1.14 26.85
N ALA A 399 2.89 -0.16 27.10
CA ALA A 399 2.98 -0.78 28.43
C ALA A 399 4.39 -0.66 29.03
N ALA A 400 5.44 -0.67 28.21
CA ALA A 400 6.82 -0.43 28.62
C ALA A 400 7.16 1.06 28.85
N GLN A 401 6.14 1.95 28.86
CA GLN A 401 6.26 3.41 29.01
C GLN A 401 7.05 4.07 27.87
N PHE A 402 7.10 3.46 26.70
CA PHE A 402 7.60 4.11 25.49
C PHE A 402 6.44 4.82 24.81
N ASN A 403 6.41 6.14 24.95
CA ASN A 403 5.39 6.95 24.31
C ASN A 403 5.63 6.92 22.79
N LEU A 404 4.69 6.40 22.01
CA LEU A 404 4.85 6.13 20.58
C LEU A 404 5.30 7.35 19.73
N PRO A 405 4.79 8.58 19.92
CA PRO A 405 5.27 9.75 19.20
C PRO A 405 6.62 10.30 19.71
N SER A 406 7.20 9.76 20.78
CA SER A 406 8.54 10.13 21.22
C SER A 406 9.62 9.55 20.30
N MET A 407 10.83 10.10 20.30
CA MET A 407 11.94 9.56 19.50
C MET A 407 12.25 8.10 19.82
N TYR A 408 12.20 7.71 21.10
CA TYR A 408 12.42 6.33 21.50
C TYR A 408 11.28 5.42 21.05
N GLY A 409 10.04 5.91 21.16
CA GLY A 409 8.86 5.23 20.61
C GLY A 409 9.00 4.98 19.12
N LEU A 410 9.34 6.03 18.37
CA LEU A 410 9.61 5.96 16.93
C LEU A 410 10.66 4.91 16.58
N TYR A 411 11.80 4.82 17.28
CA TYR A 411 12.83 3.81 17.01
C TYR A 411 12.39 2.39 17.34
N GLN A 412 11.67 2.21 18.45
CA GLN A 412 11.13 0.92 18.83
C GLN A 412 10.04 0.44 17.87
N MET A 413 9.21 1.36 17.38
CA MET A 413 8.24 1.09 16.31
C MET A 413 8.97 0.60 15.07
N ASP A 414 10.07 1.23 14.66
CA ASP A 414 10.79 0.78 13.47
C ASP A 414 11.33 -0.64 13.62
N MET A 415 11.89 -0.98 14.79
CA MET A 415 12.34 -2.35 15.07
C MET A 415 11.17 -3.34 15.12
N ALA A 416 10.01 -2.93 15.64
CA ALA A 416 8.81 -3.75 15.68
C ALA A 416 8.19 -4.00 14.30
N ILE A 417 8.35 -3.05 13.38
CA ILE A 417 7.89 -3.12 11.98
C ILE A 417 8.85 -3.96 11.12
N GLN A 418 10.12 -4.06 11.52
CA GLN A 418 11.18 -4.87 10.90
C GLN A 418 11.00 -6.38 11.10
N GLU A 419 10.40 -6.78 12.23
CA GLU A 419 10.12 -8.17 12.60
C GLU A 419 8.73 -8.65 12.15
#